data_AF-A0A356SSF3-F1
#
_entry.id   AF-A0A356SSF3-F1
#
_cell.length_a   1.000
_cell.length_b   1.000
_cell.length_c   1.000
_cell.angle_alpha   90.00
_cell.angle_beta   90.00
_cell.angle_gamma   90.00
#
_symmetry.space_group_name_H-M   'P 1'
#
loop_
_entity.id
_entity.type
_entity.pdbx_description
1 polymer ?
#
loop_
_entity_poly.entity_id
_entity_poly.type
_entity_poly.pdbx_seq_one_letter_code
_entity_poly.pdbx_strand_id
1 'polypeptide(L)'
;MASWLLGTGIMLIHVLGMISAVMALMSSRTSQGAVAWIISLLTFPYAAVPVYWLFGRPRFYGYVTARGARDSVLRRVLVRYRHNVKPHVAIS
;
A
#
# COMPACT_ATOMS: atom_id res chain seq x y z
N MET A 1 22.16 -28.85 16.61
CA MET A 1 21.65 -27.50 16.95
C MET A 1 21.22 -26.64 15.77
N ALA A 2 21.66 -26.86 14.52
CA ALA A 2 21.27 -25.98 13.40
C ALA A 2 19.87 -26.26 12.83
N SER A 3 19.35 -27.49 12.97
CA SER A 3 18.09 -27.94 12.37
C SER A 3 16.86 -27.17 12.87
N TRP A 4 16.82 -26.79 14.16
CA TRP A 4 15.72 -26.03 14.75
C TRP A 4 15.63 -24.60 14.20
N LEU A 5 16.79 -23.99 13.91
CA LEU A 5 16.86 -22.66 13.30
C LEU A 5 16.31 -22.68 11.87
N LEU A 6 16.67 -23.72 11.10
CA LEU A 6 16.15 -23.91 9.75
C LEU A 6 14.64 -24.14 9.76
N GLY A 7 14.14 -25.03 10.63
CA GLY A 7 12.70 -25.28 10.77
C GLY A 7 11.91 -24.03 11.16
N THR A 8 12.43 -23.25 12.10
CA THR A 8 11.81 -21.98 12.53
C THR A 8 11.81 -20.95 11.39
N GLY A 9 12.91 -20.82 10.64
CA GLY A 9 12.99 -19.92 9.48
C GLY A 9 12.00 -20.29 8.38
N ILE A 10 11.86 -21.58 8.07
CA ILE A 10 10.88 -22.10 7.12
C ILE A 10 9.45 -21.74 7.57
N MET A 11 9.13 -21.98 8.85
CA MET A 11 7.82 -21.66 9.41
C MET A 11 7.52 -20.16 9.30
N LEU A 12 8.47 -19.30 9.68
CA LEU A 12 8.32 -17.85 9.60
C LEU A 12 8.06 -17.38 8.16
N ILE A 13 8.78 -17.91 7.18
CA ILE A 13 8.60 -17.53 5.77
C ILE A 13 7.19 -17.89 5.27
N HIS A 14 6.65 -19.04 5.66
CA HIS A 14 5.28 -19.42 5.29
C HIS A 14 4.24 -18.53 5.98
N VAL A 15 4.43 -18.20 7.26
CA VAL A 15 3.56 -17.25 7.98
C VAL A 15 3.58 -15.88 7.31
N LEU A 16 4.76 -15.38 6.95
CA LEU A 16 4.91 -14.12 6.22
C LEU A 16 4.28 -14.18 4.82
N GLY A 17 4.36 -15.33 4.14
CA GLY A 17 3.66 -15.60 2.88
C GLY A 17 2.15 -15.48 3.02
N MET A 18 1.56 -16.14 4.02
CA MET A 18 0.12 -16.06 4.31
C MET A 18 -0.33 -14.64 4.62
N ILE A 19 0.38 -13.92 5.51
CA ILE A 19 0.06 -12.53 5.84
C ILE A 19 0.15 -11.64 4.58
N SER A 20 1.20 -11.84 3.77
CA SER A 20 1.39 -11.09 2.53
C SER A 20 0.26 -11.38 1.53
N ALA A 21 -0.24 -12.61 1.44
CA ALA A 21 -1.34 -12.97 0.56
C ALA A 21 -2.65 -12.28 0.96
N VAL A 22 -2.93 -12.21 2.27
CA VAL A 22 -4.07 -11.43 2.80
C VAL A 22 -3.91 -9.95 2.48
N MET A 23 -2.71 -9.38 2.66
CA MET A 23 -2.47 -7.99 2.28
C MET A 23 -2.64 -7.74 0.78
N ALA A 24 -2.19 -8.68 -0.06
CA ALA A 24 -2.36 -8.60 -1.51
C ALA A 24 -3.85 -8.58 -1.88
N LEU A 25 -4.65 -9.42 -1.22
CA LEU A 25 -6.11 -9.43 -1.38
C LEU A 25 -6.74 -8.08 -0.99
N MET A 26 -6.39 -7.56 0.19
CA MET A 26 -6.95 -6.30 0.71
C MET A 26 -6.52 -5.07 -0.12
N SER A 27 -5.33 -5.12 -0.72
CA SER A 27 -4.78 -3.98 -1.45
C SER A 27 -5.06 -4.01 -2.95
N SER A 28 -5.46 -5.15 -3.52
CA SER A 28 -5.57 -5.27 -4.97
C SER A 28 -6.79 -4.52 -5.50
N ARG A 29 -6.57 -3.74 -6.55
CA ARG A 29 -7.65 -3.03 -7.28
C ARG A 29 -8.30 -3.91 -8.35
N THR A 30 -7.74 -5.09 -8.62
CA THR A 30 -8.24 -6.05 -9.62
C THR A 30 -8.20 -7.48 -9.07
N SER A 31 -9.22 -8.28 -9.39
CA SER A 31 -9.32 -9.68 -8.93
C SER A 31 -8.19 -10.56 -9.48
N GLN A 32 -7.87 -10.43 -10.76
CA GLN A 32 -6.82 -11.23 -11.42
C GLN A 32 -5.43 -11.00 -10.80
N GLY A 33 -5.06 -9.74 -10.52
CA GLY A 33 -3.78 -9.42 -9.88
C GLY A 33 -3.71 -9.93 -8.44
N ALA A 34 -4.82 -9.84 -7.69
CA ALA A 34 -4.91 -10.37 -6.34
C ALA A 34 -4.66 -11.88 -6.31
N VAL A 35 -5.37 -12.61 -7.18
CA VAL A 35 -5.27 -14.08 -7.29
C VAL A 35 -3.85 -14.50 -7.67
N ALA A 36 -3.22 -13.82 -8.62
CA ALA A 36 -1.83 -14.10 -8.99
C ALA A 36 -0.86 -13.95 -7.81
N TRP A 37 -1.00 -12.88 -7.02
CA TRP A 37 -0.17 -12.66 -5.83
C TRP A 37 -0.44 -13.70 -4.74
N ILE A 38 -1.70 -14.01 -4.46
CA ILE A 38 -2.09 -15.00 -3.44
C ILE A 38 -1.52 -16.37 -3.79
N ILE A 39 -1.71 -16.85 -5.03
CA ILE A 39 -1.20 -18.15 -5.47
C ILE A 39 0.33 -18.18 -5.36
N SER A 40 1.02 -17.13 -5.82
CA SER A 40 2.48 -17.06 -5.77
C SER A 40 3.02 -17.07 -4.33
N LEU A 41 2.38 -16.32 -3.43
CA LEU A 41 2.77 -16.21 -2.02
C LEU A 41 2.54 -17.48 -1.20
N LEU A 42 1.56 -18.29 -1.59
CA LEU A 42 1.28 -19.57 -0.96
C LEU A 42 2.17 -20.70 -1.51
N THR A 43 2.35 -20.76 -2.83
CA THR A 43 3.07 -21.86 -3.49
C THR A 43 4.59 -21.67 -3.45
N PHE A 44 5.06 -20.42 -3.57
CA PHE A 44 6.50 -20.10 -3.65
C PHE A 44 6.90 -19.00 -2.66
N PRO A 45 6.67 -19.18 -1.35
CA PRO A 45 6.81 -18.11 -0.36
C PRO A 45 8.24 -17.54 -0.31
N TYR A 46 9.26 -18.36 -0.52
CA TYR A 46 10.67 -17.91 -0.51
C TYR A 46 11.00 -16.87 -1.58
N ALA A 47 10.38 -16.96 -2.76
CA ALA A 47 10.59 -16.02 -3.85
C ALA A 47 9.52 -14.92 -3.87
N ALA A 48 8.26 -15.31 -3.66
CA ALA A 48 7.13 -14.42 -3.75
C ALA A 48 7.07 -13.40 -2.61
N VAL A 49 7.50 -13.73 -1.39
CA VAL A 49 7.51 -12.78 -0.26
C VAL A 49 8.45 -11.59 -0.55
N PRO A 50 9.74 -11.79 -0.92
CA PRO A 50 10.62 -10.70 -1.33
C PRO A 50 10.05 -9.88 -2.50
N VAL A 51 9.56 -10.56 -3.53
CA VAL A 51 9.03 -9.92 -4.75
C VAL A 51 7.78 -9.10 -4.44
N TYR A 52 6.86 -9.61 -3.60
CA TYR A 52 5.67 -8.89 -3.17
C TYR A 52 6.02 -7.66 -2.33
N TRP A 53 7.03 -7.73 -1.46
CA TRP A 53 7.44 -6.55 -0.70
C TRP A 53 8.08 -5.47 -1.57
N LEU A 54 8.77 -5.87 -2.64
CA LEU A 54 9.42 -4.93 -3.57
C LEU A 54 8.43 -4.31 -4.58
N PHE A 55 7.50 -5.10 -5.10
CA PHE A 55 6.62 -4.70 -6.22
C PHE A 55 5.12 -4.71 -5.90
N GLY A 56 4.69 -5.55 -4.96
CA GLY A 56 3.27 -5.80 -4.67
C GLY A 56 2.64 -4.81 -3.69
N ARG A 57 3.44 -4.06 -2.92
CA ARG A 57 2.90 -3.01 -2.05
C ARG A 57 2.29 -1.88 -2.90
N PRO A 58 1.07 -1.41 -2.59
CA PRO A 58 0.49 -0.28 -3.29
C PRO A 58 1.37 0.95 -3.09
N ARG A 59 2.11 1.34 -4.13
CA ARG A 59 2.99 2.54 -4.15
C ARG A 59 2.23 3.86 -3.92
N PHE A 60 0.91 3.81 -3.68
CA PHE A 60 0.03 4.94 -3.51
C PHE A 60 0.07 5.64 -2.14
N TYR A 61 0.78 5.12 -1.13
CA TYR A 61 0.92 5.85 0.15
C TYR A 61 1.83 7.09 0.05
N GLY A 62 2.86 7.05 -0.81
CA GLY A 62 3.74 8.21 -1.03
C GLY A 62 3.05 9.38 -1.72
N TYR A 63 2.18 9.09 -2.70
CA TYR A 63 1.43 10.13 -3.43
C TYR A 63 0.36 10.83 -2.57
N VAL A 64 -0.32 10.10 -1.69
CA VAL A 64 -1.32 10.68 -0.77
C VAL A 64 -0.64 11.57 0.28
N THR A 65 0.53 11.17 0.78
CA THR A 65 1.33 11.99 1.71
C THR A 65 1.83 13.28 1.04
N ALA A 66 2.28 13.20 -0.23
CA ALA A 66 2.69 14.37 -1.01
C ALA A 66 1.52 15.31 -1.37
N ARG A 67 0.32 14.75 -1.66
CA ARG A 67 -0.90 15.53 -1.90
C ARG A 67 -1.44 16.19 -0.62
N GLY A 68 -1.44 15.49 0.51
CA GLY A 68 -1.87 16.04 1.80
C GLY A 68 -1.01 17.23 2.26
N ALA A 69 0.30 17.17 2.00
CA ALA A 69 1.18 18.32 2.23
C ALA A 69 0.79 19.52 1.36
N ARG A 70 0.52 19.32 0.06
CA ARG A 70 0.12 20.39 -0.85
C ARG A 70 -1.26 20.98 -0.55
N ASP A 71 -2.24 20.15 -0.22
CA ASP A 71 -3.59 20.59 0.12
C ASP A 71 -3.61 21.36 1.45
N SER A 72 -2.76 21.01 2.42
CA SER A 72 -2.63 21.78 3.67
C SER A 72 -2.09 23.20 3.44
N VAL A 73 -1.18 23.37 2.48
CA VAL A 73 -0.62 24.68 2.11
C VAL A 73 -1.65 25.49 1.33
N LEU A 74 -2.30 24.88 0.33
CA LEU A 74 -3.35 25.53 -0.45
C LEU A 74 -4.54 25.94 0.43
N ARG A 75 -4.97 25.07 1.35
CA ARG A 75 -6.05 25.36 2.30
C ARG A 75 -5.68 26.48 3.27
N ARG A 76 -4.43 26.57 3.71
CA ARG A 76 -3.94 27.69 4.54
C ARG A 76 -3.98 29.01 3.77
N VAL A 77 -3.55 29.03 2.50
CA VAL A 77 -3.61 30.22 1.66
C VAL A 77 -5.07 30.61 1.35
N LEU A 78 -5.93 29.64 1.02
CA LEU A 78 -7.35 29.89 0.74
C LEU A 78 -8.10 30.45 1.97
N VAL A 79 -7.82 29.97 3.18
CA VAL A 79 -8.41 30.54 4.42
C VAL A 79 -8.03 32.00 4.60
N ARG A 80 -6.80 32.39 4.19
CA ARG A 80 -6.33 33.78 4.26
C ARG A 80 -7.06 34.70 3.27
N TYR A 81 -7.43 34.19 2.10
CA TYR A 81 -8.08 34.97 1.03
C TYR A 81 -9.61 34.79 0.96
N ARG A 82 -10.20 33.87 1.72
CA ARG A 82 -11.66 33.58 1.72
C ARG A 82 -12.54 34.83 1.87
N HIS A 83 -12.07 35.84 2.60
CA HIS A 83 -12.83 37.08 2.81
C HIS A 83 -12.98 37.93 1.54
N ASN A 84 -12.06 37.79 0.57
CA ASN A 84 -12.03 38.60 -0.65
C ASN A 84 -12.64 37.88 -1.87
N VAL A 85 -12.92 36.58 -1.78
CA VAL A 85 -13.34 35.75 -2.92
C VAL A 85 -14.88 35.68 -3.05
N LYS A 86 -15.63 36.19 -2.07
CA LYS A 86 -17.11 36.18 -2.07
C LYS A 86 -17.82 36.76 -3.31
N PRO A 87 -17.29 37.70 -4.11
CA PRO A 87 -18.03 38.22 -5.27
C PRO A 87 -18.00 37.35 -6.54
N HIS A 88 -17.14 36.33 -6.64
CA HIS A 88 -16.85 35.67 -7.94
C HIS A 88 -17.21 34.17 -8.01
N VAL A 89 -17.64 33.55 -6.90
CA VAL A 89 -17.97 32.09 -6.84
C VAL A 89 -19.47 31.82 -6.94
N ALA A 90 -20.28 32.86 -7.10
CA ALA A 90 -21.71 32.75 -7.37
C ALA A 90 -21.96 32.95 -8.88
N ILE A 91 -21.50 32.02 -9.71
CA ILE A 91 -21.91 31.97 -11.12
C ILE A 91 -22.16 30.49 -11.50
N SER A 92 -23.37 30.28 -12.04
CA SER A 92 -24.12 29.07 -12.44
C SER A 92 -24.66 28.18 -11.32
#